data_AF-A0A9Q4PZ30-F1
#
_entry.id   AF-A0A9Q4PZ30-F1
#
_cell.length_a   1.000
_cell.length_b   1.000
_cell.length_c   1.000
_cell.angle_alpha   90.00
_cell.angle_beta   90.00
_cell.angle_gamma   90.00
#
_symmetry.space_group_name_H-M   'P 1'
#
loop_
_entity.id
_entity.type
_entity.pdbx_description
1 polymer ?
#
loop_
_entity_poly.entity_id
_entity_poly.type
_entity_poly.pdbx_seq_one_letter_code
_entity_poly.pdbx_strand_id
1 'polypeptide(L)'
;MLPSRGTGIFVLVLVAGLVTGGVAGGTTVLDPDSDGVPPLVELRDGTAVFDADTDDDGLEDGAEKRYGTDPTAADTDDDGLADGREVAEHGTDPLEADTDGDGLSDPDEIEEYGTDPTSADTDGDGLADGTELLEHGSDPTVADTDDDGLDDGPEVTEHGTDPTDSDSDGDGLSDGAEVHRQDLFPDADPLRTDIYVEIDTMERTHFEEGERERIVAEFDAAPLGNPDGSTGVTLHLIDGGTVPWESSTTTADLNGYRSRYFDRRGMGYHYLVIVEDVGGDTRRTNVIGRARPGTMMVESLPGRDRTGSVAMHELGHSLGLSSADFEGIDTDRYSFGSYPSVMNYNAPGEYYGFSAGDGSDDFDDWSALDEQLFTPSTSSVSVAD
;
A
#
# COMPACT_ATOMS: atom_id res chain seq x y z
N MET A 1 68.90 -58.62 22.73
CA MET A 1 68.90 -59.10 24.13
C MET A 1 68.39 -57.97 25.01
N LEU A 2 67.18 -58.15 25.57
CA LEU A 2 66.53 -57.41 26.69
C LEU A 2 66.08 -55.94 26.45
N PRO A 3 64.98 -55.49 27.10
CA PRO A 3 63.76 -55.13 26.34
C PRO A 3 63.24 -53.69 26.54
N SER A 4 62.26 -53.36 25.68
CA SER A 4 61.33 -52.23 25.71
C SER A 4 60.59 -52.07 27.06
N ARG A 5 60.44 -50.82 27.52
CA ARG A 5 59.47 -50.42 28.56
C ARG A 5 58.42 -49.54 27.91
N GLY A 6 57.27 -50.15 27.57
CA GLY A 6 56.06 -49.42 27.23
C GLY A 6 55.42 -48.86 28.50
N THR A 7 55.15 -47.56 28.51
CA THR A 7 54.33 -46.90 29.51
C THR A 7 52.88 -47.18 29.13
N GLY A 8 52.28 -48.20 29.75
CA GLY A 8 50.84 -48.48 29.59
C GLY A 8 50.02 -47.50 30.42
N ILE A 9 49.13 -46.78 29.75
CA ILE A 9 48.03 -46.06 30.39
C ILE A 9 47.07 -47.13 30.93
N PHE A 10 46.86 -47.14 32.24
CA PHE A 10 45.86 -48.00 32.89
C PHE A 10 44.50 -47.32 32.76
N VAL A 11 43.63 -47.86 31.90
CA VAL A 11 42.19 -47.57 31.95
C VAL A 11 41.60 -48.40 33.08
N LEU A 12 41.16 -47.72 34.15
CA LEU A 12 40.49 -48.33 35.29
C LEU A 12 39.02 -48.55 34.90
N VAL A 13 38.68 -49.73 34.37
CA VAL A 13 37.26 -50.13 34.20
C VAL A 13 36.72 -50.50 35.58
N LEU A 14 35.92 -49.60 36.16
CA LEU A 14 35.25 -49.81 37.43
C LEU A 14 34.02 -50.70 37.18
N VAL A 15 34.19 -52.02 37.28
CA VAL A 15 33.07 -52.97 37.24
C VAL A 15 32.32 -52.90 38.57
N ALA A 16 31.22 -52.14 38.61
CA ALA A 16 30.32 -52.10 39.75
C ALA A 16 29.38 -53.33 39.75
N GLY A 17 29.46 -54.12 40.83
CA GLY A 17 28.35 -54.81 41.47
C GLY A 17 27.41 -55.68 40.64
N LEU A 18 27.75 -56.97 40.50
CA LEU A 18 26.83 -58.05 40.16
C LEU A 18 25.75 -58.19 41.26
N VAL A 19 24.53 -57.69 41.04
CA VAL A 19 23.35 -58.08 41.83
C VAL A 19 22.69 -59.27 41.15
N THR A 20 22.92 -60.46 41.70
CA THR A 20 22.22 -61.69 41.30
C THR A 20 20.83 -61.72 41.93
N GLY A 21 19.79 -61.51 41.12
CA GLY A 21 18.40 -61.81 41.45
C GLY A 21 17.65 -62.20 40.17
N GLY A 22 17.70 -63.47 39.80
CA GLY A 22 17.18 -63.94 38.51
C GLY A 22 15.67 -64.06 38.46
N VAL A 23 15.08 -63.64 37.33
CA VAL A 23 14.02 -64.35 36.59
C VAL A 23 14.19 -64.06 35.09
N ALA A 24 14.16 -65.13 34.31
CA ALA A 24 13.94 -65.30 32.87
C ALA A 24 13.83 -64.08 31.93
N GLY A 25 14.69 -64.09 30.90
CA GLY A 25 14.23 -63.88 29.51
C GLY A 25 13.99 -62.44 29.05
N GLY A 26 15.00 -61.60 29.16
CA GLY A 26 15.09 -60.34 28.41
C GLY A 26 16.52 -59.86 28.49
N THR A 27 17.15 -59.55 27.37
CA THR A 27 18.39 -58.77 27.37
C THR A 27 18.03 -57.42 28.00
N THR A 28 18.33 -57.23 29.28
CA THR A 28 18.31 -55.89 29.88
C THR A 28 19.39 -55.11 29.16
N VAL A 29 18.97 -54.34 28.16
CA VAL A 29 19.80 -53.28 27.61
C VAL A 29 20.09 -52.38 28.81
N LEU A 30 21.37 -52.31 29.18
CA LEU A 30 21.80 -51.33 30.17
C LEU A 30 21.61 -49.97 29.52
N ASP A 31 21.01 -49.05 30.26
CA ASP A 31 20.66 -47.68 29.87
C ASP A 31 20.73 -46.88 31.19
N PRO A 32 21.92 -46.37 31.57
CA PRO A 32 22.18 -45.85 32.91
C PRO A 32 21.56 -44.49 33.24
N ASP A 33 21.35 -43.64 32.25
CA ASP A 33 20.74 -42.30 32.29
C ASP A 33 19.27 -42.31 31.83
N SER A 34 18.81 -43.38 31.18
CA SER A 34 17.39 -43.63 30.84
C SER A 34 16.84 -42.75 29.70
N ASP A 35 17.70 -42.29 28.81
CA ASP A 35 17.36 -41.55 27.58
C ASP A 35 16.91 -42.48 26.43
N GLY A 36 17.15 -43.79 26.57
CA GLY A 36 16.84 -44.81 25.58
C GLY A 36 18.00 -45.18 24.66
N VAL A 37 19.22 -44.69 24.92
CA VAL A 37 20.44 -45.01 24.17
C VAL A 37 21.31 -45.98 24.98
N PRO A 38 21.75 -47.12 24.41
CA PRO A 38 22.60 -48.05 25.15
C PRO A 38 24.06 -47.57 25.20
N PRO A 39 24.84 -47.89 26.27
CA PRO A 39 26.25 -47.49 26.44
C PRO A 39 27.20 -47.81 25.29
N LEU A 40 26.92 -48.85 24.51
CA LEU A 40 27.74 -49.18 23.35
C LEU A 40 27.52 -48.21 22.18
N VAL A 41 26.31 -47.67 22.05
CA VAL A 41 25.94 -46.66 21.06
C VAL A 41 26.44 -45.30 21.50
N GLU A 42 26.28 -44.93 22.77
CA GLU A 42 26.82 -43.68 23.33
C GLU A 42 28.34 -43.58 23.14
N LEU A 43 29.09 -44.61 23.55
CA LEU A 43 30.54 -44.68 23.33
C LEU A 43 30.97 -44.65 21.85
N ARG A 44 30.09 -45.06 20.93
CA ARG A 44 30.35 -45.03 19.48
C ARG A 44 30.11 -43.62 18.93
N ASP A 45 29.05 -42.98 19.38
CA ASP A 45 28.57 -41.69 18.88
C ASP A 45 29.26 -40.51 19.59
N GLY A 46 29.93 -40.75 20.72
CA GLY A 46 30.66 -39.74 21.47
C GLY A 46 29.89 -39.17 22.65
N THR A 47 28.69 -39.69 22.91
CA THR A 47 27.76 -39.21 23.94
C THR A 47 28.05 -39.81 25.32
N ALA A 48 27.52 -39.20 26.37
CA ALA A 48 27.90 -39.47 27.75
C ALA A 48 27.02 -40.53 28.44
N VAL A 49 27.59 -41.73 28.66
CA VAL A 49 26.98 -42.95 29.30
C VAL A 49 26.21 -42.76 30.63
N PHE A 50 26.27 -41.59 31.25
CA PHE A 50 25.56 -41.31 32.50
C PHE A 50 24.90 -39.93 32.50
N ASP A 51 24.78 -39.31 31.34
CA ASP A 51 24.20 -38.00 31.12
C ASP A 51 23.18 -38.14 29.99
N ALA A 52 21.91 -37.83 30.27
CA ALA A 52 20.85 -38.05 29.30
C ALA A 52 20.84 -37.01 28.16
N ASP A 53 21.61 -35.94 28.31
CA ASP A 53 21.67 -34.74 27.47
C ASP A 53 23.14 -34.30 27.47
N THR A 54 23.88 -34.68 26.43
CA THR A 54 25.35 -34.61 26.41
C THR A 54 25.88 -33.19 26.20
N ASP A 55 25.15 -32.32 25.51
CA ASP A 55 25.52 -30.93 25.23
C ASP A 55 24.72 -29.88 26.01
N ASP A 56 23.84 -30.33 26.91
CA ASP A 56 23.06 -29.54 27.86
C ASP A 56 22.10 -28.52 27.19
N ASP A 57 21.55 -28.87 26.02
CA ASP A 57 20.68 -28.00 25.22
C ASP A 57 19.18 -28.13 25.60
N GLY A 58 18.82 -29.21 26.32
CA GLY A 58 17.46 -29.53 26.75
C GLY A 58 16.77 -30.64 25.96
N LEU A 59 17.41 -31.24 24.96
CA LEU A 59 16.96 -32.40 24.19
C LEU A 59 17.81 -33.63 24.54
N GLU A 60 17.18 -34.68 25.08
CA GLU A 60 17.92 -35.88 25.49
C GLU A 60 18.58 -36.60 24.28
N ASP A 61 19.77 -37.20 24.41
CA ASP A 61 20.51 -37.88 23.31
C ASP A 61 19.64 -38.89 22.54
N GLY A 62 18.75 -39.56 23.27
CA GLY A 62 17.79 -40.52 22.71
C GLY A 62 16.62 -39.89 21.96
N ALA A 63 16.25 -38.65 22.27
CA ALA A 63 15.30 -37.82 21.52
C ALA A 63 15.96 -37.21 20.29
N GLU A 64 17.18 -36.69 20.42
CA GLU A 64 17.99 -36.16 19.32
C GLU A 64 18.15 -37.19 18.20
N LYS A 65 18.44 -38.45 18.53
CA LYS A 65 18.47 -39.55 17.54
C LYS A 65 17.15 -39.80 16.82
N ARG A 66 16.02 -39.37 17.37
CA ARG A 66 14.69 -39.50 16.74
C ARG A 66 14.39 -38.31 15.83
N TYR A 67 14.79 -37.11 16.21
CA TYR A 67 14.68 -35.91 15.40
C TYR A 67 15.72 -35.86 14.27
N GLY A 68 16.89 -36.47 14.49
CA GLY A 68 17.98 -36.54 13.51
C GLY A 68 19.12 -35.57 13.79
N THR A 69 19.07 -34.88 14.93
CA THR A 69 20.06 -33.91 15.40
C THR A 69 21.36 -34.57 15.89
N ASP A 70 22.41 -33.78 16.13
CA ASP A 70 23.70 -34.25 16.64
C ASP A 70 23.77 -34.15 18.17
N PRO A 71 23.76 -35.28 18.91
CA PRO A 71 23.81 -35.32 20.39
C PRO A 71 25.07 -34.79 21.06
N THR A 72 25.87 -34.03 20.35
CA THR A 72 27.08 -33.40 20.85
C THR A 72 27.19 -31.94 20.42
N ALA A 73 26.17 -31.41 19.74
CA ALA A 73 26.05 -30.05 19.28
C ALA A 73 24.66 -29.52 19.66
N ALA A 74 24.64 -28.58 20.61
CA ALA A 74 23.44 -27.97 21.16
C ALA A 74 22.56 -27.17 20.16
N ASP A 75 22.97 -27.12 18.90
CA ASP A 75 22.41 -26.35 17.79
C ASP A 75 22.94 -27.05 16.52
N THR A 76 22.08 -27.87 15.90
CA THR A 76 22.48 -28.81 14.85
C THR A 76 22.62 -28.12 13.48
N ASP A 77 21.80 -27.13 13.18
CA ASP A 77 21.80 -26.42 11.90
C ASP A 77 22.59 -25.10 11.92
N ASP A 78 23.15 -24.75 13.08
CA ASP A 78 24.01 -23.59 13.34
C ASP A 78 23.28 -22.24 13.11
N ASP A 79 21.96 -22.17 13.35
CA ASP A 79 21.16 -20.95 13.18
C ASP A 79 21.19 -20.02 14.42
N GLY A 80 21.59 -20.55 15.59
CA GLY A 80 21.68 -19.84 16.86
C GLY A 80 20.56 -20.15 17.85
N LEU A 81 19.57 -20.95 17.48
CA LEU A 81 18.56 -21.55 18.34
C LEU A 81 19.01 -22.97 18.69
N ALA A 82 18.71 -23.40 19.92
CA ALA A 82 19.14 -24.72 20.38
C ALA A 82 18.08 -25.77 20.06
N ASP A 83 18.47 -26.98 19.63
CA ASP A 83 17.55 -28.04 19.21
C ASP A 83 16.45 -28.32 20.27
N GLY A 84 16.85 -28.31 21.55
CA GLY A 84 15.92 -28.44 22.67
C GLY A 84 14.90 -27.31 22.77
N ARG A 85 15.25 -26.07 22.44
CA ARG A 85 14.32 -24.92 22.41
C ARG A 85 13.40 -24.97 21.21
N GLU A 86 13.94 -25.29 20.04
CA GLU A 86 13.17 -25.44 18.80
C GLU A 86 12.02 -26.41 19.00
N VAL A 87 12.35 -27.62 19.46
CA VAL A 87 11.35 -28.68 19.65
C VAL A 87 10.38 -28.38 20.79
N ALA A 88 10.83 -27.79 21.91
CA ALA A 88 10.03 -27.66 23.12
C ALA A 88 9.25 -26.35 23.24
N GLU A 89 9.78 -25.25 22.71
CA GLU A 89 9.26 -23.88 22.88
C GLU A 89 8.61 -23.36 21.59
N HIS A 90 9.23 -23.56 20.43
CA HIS A 90 8.84 -22.89 19.17
C HIS A 90 8.12 -23.80 18.18
N GLY A 91 8.37 -25.11 18.21
CA GLY A 91 7.80 -26.07 17.27
C GLY A 91 8.48 -26.08 15.90
N THR A 92 9.66 -25.49 15.80
CA THR A 92 10.51 -25.44 14.61
C THR A 92 11.23 -26.76 14.35
N ASP A 93 11.79 -26.94 13.14
CA ASP A 93 12.57 -28.12 12.76
C ASP A 93 14.07 -27.89 13.05
N PRO A 94 14.68 -28.58 14.04
CA PRO A 94 16.08 -28.37 14.45
C PRO A 94 17.14 -28.83 13.44
N LEU A 95 16.73 -29.02 12.19
CA LEU A 95 17.57 -29.38 11.06
C LEU A 95 17.50 -28.33 9.94
N GLU A 96 16.64 -27.33 10.08
CA GLU A 96 16.37 -26.28 9.10
C GLU A 96 16.32 -24.91 9.78
N ALA A 97 17.36 -24.10 9.55
CA ALA A 97 17.49 -22.73 10.07
C ALA A 97 16.36 -21.74 9.70
N ASP A 98 15.39 -22.18 8.91
CA ASP A 98 14.23 -21.47 8.35
C ASP A 98 13.18 -22.57 8.11
N THR A 99 12.32 -22.78 9.10
CA THR A 99 11.44 -23.95 9.21
C THR A 99 10.32 -23.94 8.16
N ASP A 100 9.78 -22.77 7.83
CA ASP A 100 8.67 -22.65 6.88
C ASP A 100 9.11 -22.24 5.47
N GLY A 101 10.36 -21.82 5.31
CA GLY A 101 11.03 -21.59 4.04
C GLY A 101 10.67 -20.26 3.39
N ASP A 102 10.26 -19.27 4.16
CA ASP A 102 9.86 -17.94 3.66
C ASP A 102 11.05 -16.99 3.41
N GLY A 103 12.23 -17.35 3.92
CA GLY A 103 13.48 -16.60 3.78
C GLY A 103 13.94 -15.85 5.02
N LEU A 104 13.21 -15.92 6.14
CA LEU A 104 13.63 -15.48 7.47
C LEU A 104 14.09 -16.69 8.28
N SER A 105 15.10 -16.53 9.14
CA SER A 105 15.50 -17.62 10.02
C SER A 105 14.65 -17.65 11.27
N ASP A 106 14.35 -18.84 11.79
CA ASP A 106 13.55 -19.06 13.00
C ASP A 106 13.91 -18.10 14.17
N PRO A 107 15.20 -17.92 14.56
CA PRO A 107 15.54 -16.97 15.62
C PRO A 107 15.26 -15.51 15.26
N ASP A 108 15.40 -15.09 14.00
CA ASP A 108 15.11 -13.72 13.57
C ASP A 108 13.59 -13.44 13.62
N GLU A 109 12.78 -14.40 13.20
CA GLU A 109 11.32 -14.34 13.32
C GLU A 109 10.87 -14.24 14.77
N ILE A 110 11.43 -15.05 15.66
CA ILE A 110 11.10 -15.05 17.09
C ILE A 110 11.56 -13.78 17.81
N GLU A 111 12.80 -13.34 17.55
CA GLU A 111 13.46 -12.30 18.35
C GLU A 111 13.36 -10.90 17.76
N GLU A 112 13.33 -10.77 16.43
CA GLU A 112 13.36 -9.48 15.72
C GLU A 112 11.99 -9.09 15.16
N TYR A 113 11.34 -9.98 14.42
CA TYR A 113 10.15 -9.63 13.62
C TYR A 113 8.82 -9.94 14.32
N GLY A 114 8.80 -10.93 15.21
CA GLY A 114 7.59 -11.35 15.93
C GLY A 114 6.61 -12.15 15.07
N THR A 115 7.09 -12.74 13.99
CA THR A 115 6.37 -13.66 13.11
C THR A 115 6.31 -15.08 13.69
N ASP A 116 5.46 -15.94 13.13
CA ASP A 116 5.36 -17.35 13.50
C ASP A 116 6.32 -18.18 12.63
N PRO A 117 7.45 -18.69 13.16
CA PRO A 117 8.47 -19.40 12.36
C PRO A 117 8.03 -20.76 11.82
N THR A 118 6.75 -21.10 11.96
CA THR A 118 6.15 -22.31 11.39
C THR A 118 5.07 -21.99 10.36
N SER A 119 4.92 -20.71 10.00
CA SER A 119 3.93 -20.17 9.09
C SER A 119 4.55 -19.08 8.23
N ALA A 120 4.85 -19.43 6.98
CA ALA A 120 5.45 -18.54 5.99
C ALA A 120 4.61 -17.29 5.60
N ASP A 121 3.51 -17.02 6.31
CA ASP A 121 2.51 -15.96 6.13
C ASP A 121 1.79 -15.86 7.49
N THR A 122 2.27 -14.96 8.35
CA THR A 122 1.89 -14.87 9.77
C THR A 122 0.50 -14.27 9.96
N ASP A 123 0.15 -13.24 9.19
CA ASP A 123 -1.14 -12.55 9.30
C ASP A 123 -2.24 -13.12 8.37
N GLY A 124 -1.85 -13.93 7.40
CA GLY A 124 -2.73 -14.70 6.53
C GLY A 124 -3.32 -13.91 5.36
N ASP A 125 -2.64 -12.85 4.93
CA ASP A 125 -3.06 -11.98 3.82
C ASP A 125 -2.70 -12.55 2.43
N GLY A 126 -1.81 -13.55 2.39
CA GLY A 126 -1.36 -14.24 1.18
C GLY A 126 -0.02 -13.76 0.62
N LEU A 127 0.67 -12.83 1.28
CA LEU A 127 2.08 -12.51 1.10
C LEU A 127 2.90 -13.27 2.17
N ALA A 128 4.19 -13.50 1.89
CA ALA A 128 5.03 -14.24 2.82
C ALA A 128 5.88 -13.28 3.66
N ASP A 129 6.10 -13.56 4.94
CA ASP A 129 6.71 -12.60 5.87
C ASP A 129 8.09 -12.12 5.39
N GLY A 130 8.90 -13.05 4.87
CA GLY A 130 10.18 -12.73 4.25
C GLY A 130 10.05 -11.87 2.99
N THR A 131 8.99 -12.03 2.19
CA THR A 131 8.73 -11.21 1.00
C THR A 131 8.30 -9.80 1.38
N GLU A 132 7.40 -9.69 2.35
CA GLU A 132 6.96 -8.42 2.93
C GLU A 132 8.13 -7.60 3.43
N LEU A 133 8.95 -8.17 4.31
CA LEU A 133 10.05 -7.44 4.93
C LEU A 133 11.18 -7.11 3.95
N LEU A 134 11.58 -8.08 3.10
CA LEU A 134 12.79 -7.96 2.28
C LEU A 134 12.55 -7.27 0.93
N GLU A 135 11.32 -7.32 0.39
CA GLU A 135 10.99 -6.77 -0.93
C GLU A 135 10.07 -5.56 -0.88
N HIS A 136 9.06 -5.55 0.00
CA HIS A 136 8.00 -4.52 0.00
C HIS A 136 8.10 -3.51 1.16
N GLY A 137 8.69 -3.90 2.29
CA GLY A 137 8.78 -3.08 3.48
C GLY A 137 7.48 -3.01 4.29
N SER A 138 6.51 -3.89 4.03
CA SER A 138 5.28 -4.05 4.83
C SER A 138 5.55 -4.74 6.17
N ASP A 139 4.58 -4.69 7.09
CA ASP A 139 4.64 -5.33 8.41
C ASP A 139 3.99 -6.72 8.36
N PRO A 140 4.78 -7.82 8.43
CA PRO A 140 4.27 -9.18 8.24
C PRO A 140 3.36 -9.71 9.35
N THR A 141 3.01 -8.85 10.31
CA THR A 141 2.08 -9.16 11.39
C THR A 141 0.74 -8.42 11.23
N VAL A 142 0.57 -7.67 10.15
CA VAL A 142 -0.55 -6.78 9.87
C VAL A 142 -0.95 -6.90 8.39
N ALA A 143 -2.04 -7.61 8.14
CA ALA A 143 -2.53 -7.89 6.79
C ALA A 143 -2.82 -6.67 5.89
N ASP A 144 -2.89 -5.46 6.44
CA ASP A 144 -3.13 -4.18 5.76
C ASP A 144 -2.24 -3.15 6.47
N THR A 145 -1.02 -2.98 5.98
CA THR A 145 0.07 -2.26 6.66
C THR A 145 -0.21 -0.77 6.75
N ASP A 146 -0.84 -0.17 5.75
CA ASP A 146 -1.09 1.26 5.67
C ASP A 146 -2.52 1.70 6.09
N ASP A 147 -3.36 0.74 6.50
CA ASP A 147 -4.72 0.89 6.99
C ASP A 147 -5.69 1.51 5.94
N ASP A 148 -5.48 1.28 4.65
CA ASP A 148 -6.33 1.83 3.59
C ASP A 148 -7.58 0.98 3.26
N GLY A 149 -7.59 -0.26 3.75
CA GLY A 149 -8.65 -1.26 3.57
C GLY A 149 -8.42 -2.25 2.44
N LEU A 150 -7.22 -2.33 1.86
CA LEU A 150 -6.76 -3.36 0.94
C LEU A 150 -5.61 -4.13 1.61
N ASP A 151 -5.70 -5.46 1.63
CA ASP A 151 -4.67 -6.28 2.26
C ASP A 151 -3.37 -6.31 1.40
N ASP A 152 -2.18 -6.35 2.02
CA ASP A 152 -0.86 -6.18 1.37
C ASP A 152 -0.61 -7.25 0.28
N GLY A 153 -1.04 -8.49 0.53
CA GLY A 153 -0.99 -9.60 -0.43
C GLY A 153 -1.73 -9.30 -1.73
N PRO A 154 -3.04 -9.00 -1.71
CA PRO A 154 -3.79 -8.49 -2.87
C PRO A 154 -3.18 -7.25 -3.53
N GLU A 155 -2.66 -6.30 -2.76
CA GLU A 155 -1.96 -5.12 -3.30
C GLU A 155 -0.83 -5.52 -4.23
N VAL A 156 0.08 -6.37 -3.74
CA VAL A 156 1.25 -6.80 -4.51
C VAL A 156 0.86 -7.73 -5.67
N THR A 157 -0.05 -8.67 -5.43
CA THR A 157 -0.28 -9.80 -6.34
C THR A 157 -1.39 -9.56 -7.37
N GLU A 158 -2.37 -8.71 -7.07
CA GLU A 158 -3.53 -8.44 -7.92
C GLU A 158 -3.55 -7.02 -8.48
N HIS A 159 -3.22 -6.02 -7.67
CA HIS A 159 -3.41 -4.61 -7.99
C HIS A 159 -2.14 -3.90 -8.46
N GLY A 160 -0.98 -4.30 -7.96
CA GLY A 160 0.32 -3.69 -8.24
C GLY A 160 0.56 -2.37 -7.50
N THR A 161 -0.17 -2.12 -6.40
CA THR A 161 -0.02 -0.97 -5.50
C THR A 161 1.14 -1.20 -4.51
N ASP A 162 1.55 -0.14 -3.79
CA ASP A 162 2.58 -0.21 -2.77
C ASP A 162 1.94 -0.41 -1.39
N PRO A 163 2.14 -1.55 -0.71
CA PRO A 163 1.46 -1.86 0.55
C PRO A 163 1.87 -0.99 1.75
N THR A 164 2.71 0.01 1.52
CA THR A 164 3.12 0.97 2.53
C THR A 164 2.64 2.39 2.23
N ASP A 165 1.86 2.57 1.16
CA ASP A 165 1.36 3.86 0.69
C ASP A 165 -0.12 3.78 0.28
N SER A 166 -0.98 4.27 1.17
CA SER A 166 -2.45 4.18 1.08
C SER A 166 -3.09 4.85 -0.15
N ASP A 167 -2.31 5.45 -1.04
CA ASP A 167 -2.72 6.25 -2.21
C ASP A 167 -1.58 6.19 -3.24
N SER A 168 -1.44 5.05 -3.92
CA SER A 168 -0.27 4.73 -4.75
C SER A 168 -0.05 5.71 -5.91
N ASP A 169 -1.11 6.30 -6.45
CA ASP A 169 -1.04 7.27 -7.54
C ASP A 169 -1.08 8.74 -7.09
N GLY A 170 -1.33 8.99 -5.80
CA GLY A 170 -1.29 10.29 -5.16
C GLY A 170 -2.45 11.21 -5.54
N ASP A 171 -3.58 10.67 -6.01
CA ASP A 171 -4.73 11.46 -6.40
C ASP A 171 -5.63 11.86 -5.23
N GLY A 172 -5.42 11.32 -4.04
CA GLY A 172 -6.17 11.61 -2.81
C GLY A 172 -7.39 10.74 -2.57
N LEU A 173 -7.65 9.74 -3.42
CA LEU A 173 -8.40 8.53 -3.10
C LEU A 173 -7.43 7.53 -2.43
N SER A 174 -7.95 6.41 -1.94
CA SER A 174 -7.08 5.37 -1.38
C SER A 174 -7.23 4.12 -2.20
N ASP A 175 -6.18 3.31 -2.30
CA ASP A 175 -6.14 2.15 -3.18
C ASP A 175 -7.31 1.19 -2.85
N GLY A 176 -7.52 0.92 -1.57
CA GLY A 176 -8.67 0.16 -1.07
C GLY A 176 -10.03 0.80 -1.40
N ALA A 177 -10.15 2.13 -1.39
CA ALA A 177 -11.39 2.80 -1.79
C ALA A 177 -11.65 2.63 -3.29
N GLU A 178 -10.63 2.72 -4.13
CA GLU A 178 -10.75 2.58 -5.58
C GLU A 178 -11.09 1.13 -5.97
N VAL A 179 -10.50 0.16 -5.30
CA VAL A 179 -10.78 -1.27 -5.50
C VAL A 179 -12.17 -1.64 -4.98
N HIS A 180 -12.52 -1.28 -3.75
CA HIS A 180 -13.74 -1.78 -3.10
C HIS A 180 -14.98 -0.92 -3.29
N ARG A 181 -14.84 0.38 -3.59
CA ARG A 181 -15.96 1.33 -3.70
C ARG A 181 -16.31 1.71 -5.13
N GLN A 182 -16.34 0.73 -6.02
CA GLN A 182 -16.82 0.88 -7.40
C GLN A 182 -18.27 1.41 -7.52
N ASP A 183 -19.06 1.38 -6.43
CA ASP A 183 -20.37 2.06 -6.36
C ASP A 183 -20.26 3.60 -6.27
N LEU A 184 -19.18 4.10 -5.67
CA LEU A 184 -18.85 5.52 -5.55
C LEU A 184 -17.84 5.99 -6.59
N PHE A 185 -16.83 5.18 -6.90
CA PHE A 185 -15.72 5.47 -7.81
C PHE A 185 -15.74 4.46 -8.95
N PRO A 186 -16.71 4.60 -9.88
CA PRO A 186 -16.79 3.68 -11.01
C PRO A 186 -15.56 3.86 -11.90
N ASP A 187 -14.99 2.73 -12.32
CA ASP A 187 -13.84 2.68 -13.22
C ASP A 187 -12.58 3.36 -12.64
N ALA A 188 -12.48 3.47 -11.31
CA ALA A 188 -11.26 3.91 -10.62
C ALA A 188 -10.13 2.90 -10.83
N ASP A 189 -8.90 3.40 -10.86
CA ASP A 189 -7.67 2.64 -11.05
C ASP A 189 -6.60 3.17 -10.10
N PRO A 190 -6.20 2.42 -9.06
CA PRO A 190 -5.29 2.90 -8.01
C PRO A 190 -3.87 3.17 -8.50
N LEU A 191 -3.58 2.88 -9.77
CA LEU A 191 -2.31 3.19 -10.42
C LEU A 191 -2.45 4.28 -11.48
N ARG A 192 -3.56 5.03 -11.53
CA ARG A 192 -3.78 6.11 -12.51
C ARG A 192 -4.71 7.19 -11.98
N THR A 193 -4.16 8.41 -11.86
CA THR A 193 -4.87 9.56 -11.30
C THR A 193 -6.30 9.71 -11.83
N ASP A 194 -7.26 9.63 -10.92
CA ASP A 194 -8.69 9.76 -11.13
C ASP A 194 -9.21 11.10 -10.55
N ILE A 195 -10.00 11.81 -11.35
CA ILE A 195 -10.66 13.05 -10.87
C ILE A 195 -12.16 12.92 -11.05
N TYR A 196 -12.86 13.02 -9.92
CA TYR A 196 -14.30 12.86 -9.88
C TYR A 196 -15.03 14.21 -9.75
N VAL A 197 -15.91 14.53 -10.69
CA VAL A 197 -16.71 15.77 -10.70
C VAL A 197 -18.19 15.44 -10.77
N GLU A 198 -18.93 15.86 -9.74
CA GLU A 198 -20.40 15.86 -9.76
C GLU A 198 -20.90 17.14 -10.44
N ILE A 199 -21.78 16.98 -11.43
CA ILE A 199 -22.30 18.06 -12.25
C ILE A 199 -23.79 18.21 -12.05
N ASP A 200 -24.17 19.37 -11.54
CA ASP A 200 -25.56 19.82 -11.50
C ASP A 200 -25.83 20.85 -12.59
N THR A 201 -27.02 20.77 -13.18
CA THR A 201 -27.47 21.75 -14.17
C THR A 201 -28.74 22.46 -13.70
N MET A 202 -28.76 23.78 -13.76
CA MET A 202 -29.98 24.54 -13.50
C MET A 202 -31.00 24.26 -14.61
N GLU A 203 -32.28 24.15 -14.25
CA GLU A 203 -33.37 24.08 -15.22
C GLU A 203 -33.18 25.13 -16.33
N ARG A 204 -33.30 24.69 -17.59
CA ARG A 204 -33.11 25.48 -18.84
C ARG A 204 -31.67 25.72 -19.26
N THR A 205 -30.70 25.29 -18.46
CA THR A 205 -29.29 25.24 -18.87
C THR A 205 -28.93 23.84 -19.36
N HIS A 206 -27.76 23.72 -19.97
CA HIS A 206 -27.22 22.46 -20.44
C HIS A 206 -25.70 22.54 -20.41
N PHE A 207 -25.07 21.39 -20.20
CA PHE A 207 -23.65 21.19 -20.45
C PHE A 207 -23.53 20.16 -21.57
N GLU A 208 -23.11 20.61 -22.76
CA GLU A 208 -23.15 19.77 -23.95
C GLU A 208 -22.19 18.57 -23.81
N GLU A 209 -22.63 17.39 -24.25
CA GLU A 209 -21.82 16.17 -24.24
C GLU A 209 -20.48 16.36 -24.97
N GLY A 210 -20.50 17.04 -26.12
CA GLY A 210 -19.28 17.33 -26.87
C GLY A 210 -18.33 18.32 -26.21
N GLU A 211 -18.78 19.12 -25.23
CA GLU A 211 -17.89 19.94 -24.39
C GLU A 211 -17.25 19.07 -23.31
N ARG A 212 -18.03 18.18 -22.66
CA ARG A 212 -17.53 17.21 -21.67
C ARG A 212 -16.47 16.29 -22.27
N GLU A 213 -16.74 15.72 -23.44
CA GLU A 213 -15.78 14.86 -24.16
C GLU A 213 -14.46 15.57 -24.45
N ARG A 214 -14.48 16.89 -24.73
CA ARG A 214 -13.25 17.66 -24.94
C ARG A 214 -12.45 17.82 -23.66
N ILE A 215 -13.10 18.16 -22.54
CA ILE A 215 -12.40 18.29 -21.26
C ILE A 215 -11.76 16.95 -20.90
N VAL A 216 -12.54 15.86 -20.96
CA VAL A 216 -12.02 14.50 -20.68
C VAL A 216 -10.83 14.17 -21.58
N ALA A 217 -10.90 14.47 -22.87
CA ALA A 217 -9.79 14.21 -23.80
C ALA A 217 -8.52 15.02 -23.51
N GLU A 218 -8.63 16.24 -22.95
CA GLU A 218 -7.44 17.00 -22.54
C GLU A 218 -6.79 16.42 -21.29
N PHE A 219 -7.58 15.95 -20.32
CA PHE A 219 -7.05 15.28 -19.12
C PHE A 219 -6.44 13.92 -19.45
N ASP A 220 -7.08 13.13 -20.33
CA ASP A 220 -6.53 11.85 -20.80
C ASP A 220 -5.19 12.03 -21.55
N ALA A 221 -5.00 13.18 -22.21
CA ALA A 221 -3.77 13.54 -22.90
C ALA A 221 -2.76 14.32 -22.01
N ALA A 222 -3.04 14.49 -20.72
CA ALA A 222 -2.17 15.23 -19.82
C ALA A 222 -0.77 14.58 -19.74
N PRO A 223 0.31 15.38 -19.68
CA PRO A 223 1.67 14.87 -19.61
C PRO A 223 2.08 14.44 -18.20
N LEU A 224 1.13 13.97 -17.39
CA LEU A 224 1.36 13.44 -16.04
C LEU A 224 1.64 11.95 -16.13
N GLY A 225 2.63 11.45 -15.41
CA GLY A 225 2.98 10.03 -15.41
C GLY A 225 2.35 9.31 -14.24
N ASN A 226 1.94 8.06 -14.45
CA ASN A 226 1.29 7.25 -13.41
C ASN A 226 2.18 6.06 -12.98
N PRO A 227 1.95 5.46 -11.81
CA PRO A 227 2.69 4.28 -11.33
C PRO A 227 2.76 3.12 -12.34
N ASP A 228 1.69 2.87 -13.11
CA ASP A 228 1.65 1.83 -14.14
C ASP A 228 2.52 2.12 -15.39
N GLY A 229 3.14 3.31 -15.44
CA GLY A 229 3.95 3.81 -16.55
C GLY A 229 3.14 4.42 -17.69
N SER A 230 1.83 4.53 -17.56
CA SER A 230 0.97 5.31 -18.44
C SER A 230 1.14 6.81 -18.20
N THR A 231 0.43 7.60 -19.01
CA THR A 231 0.31 9.03 -18.79
C THR A 231 -1.15 9.47 -18.88
N GLY A 232 -1.45 10.64 -18.32
CA GLY A 232 -2.76 11.27 -18.37
C GLY A 232 -3.57 10.99 -17.12
N VAL A 233 -4.69 11.71 -17.02
CA VAL A 233 -5.61 11.70 -15.89
C VAL A 233 -6.98 11.24 -16.35
N THR A 234 -7.60 10.32 -15.61
CA THR A 234 -8.96 9.87 -15.87
C THR A 234 -9.95 10.85 -15.24
N LEU A 235 -10.61 11.67 -16.06
CA LEU A 235 -11.62 12.61 -15.56
C LEU A 235 -13.05 12.04 -15.65
N HIS A 236 -13.65 11.78 -14.49
CA HIS A 236 -15.01 11.27 -14.35
C HIS A 236 -16.02 12.40 -14.16
N LEU A 237 -16.77 12.70 -15.21
CA LEU A 237 -17.83 13.72 -15.18
C LEU A 237 -19.19 13.07 -14.95
N ILE A 238 -19.70 13.12 -13.71
CA ILE A 238 -20.92 12.42 -13.30
C ILE A 238 -22.10 13.38 -13.15
N ASP A 239 -23.26 13.01 -13.69
CA ASP A 239 -24.49 13.80 -13.53
C ASP A 239 -25.05 13.65 -12.10
N GLY A 240 -25.11 14.76 -11.36
CA GLY A 240 -25.74 14.83 -10.03
C GLY A 240 -27.25 15.01 -10.15
N GLY A 241 -27.67 16.09 -10.81
CA GLY A 241 -29.09 16.35 -11.01
C GLY A 241 -29.44 17.69 -11.65
N THR A 242 -30.71 18.06 -11.46
CA THR A 242 -31.26 19.33 -11.95
C THR A 242 -31.61 20.24 -10.78
N VAL A 243 -31.03 21.45 -10.80
CA VAL A 243 -31.28 22.50 -9.81
C VAL A 243 -32.45 23.37 -10.28
N PRO A 244 -33.38 23.78 -9.39
CA PRO A 244 -34.50 24.63 -9.76
C PRO A 244 -34.06 25.95 -10.40
N TRP A 245 -34.82 26.42 -11.39
CA TRP A 245 -34.54 27.70 -12.04
C TRP A 245 -34.61 28.88 -11.05
N GLU A 246 -33.61 29.75 -11.11
CA GLU A 246 -33.58 31.03 -10.38
C GLU A 246 -33.41 32.19 -11.36
N SER A 247 -34.10 33.30 -11.12
CA SER A 247 -34.11 34.44 -12.05
C SER A 247 -32.80 35.24 -12.11
N SER A 248 -31.91 35.00 -11.16
CA SER A 248 -30.56 35.56 -11.09
C SER A 248 -29.79 34.79 -10.02
N THR A 249 -28.55 34.46 -10.35
CA THR A 249 -27.59 33.82 -9.44
C THR A 249 -26.36 34.69 -9.32
N THR A 250 -25.63 34.55 -8.22
CA THR A 250 -24.38 35.27 -7.98
C THR A 250 -23.33 34.32 -7.43
N THR A 251 -22.06 34.75 -7.47
CA THR A 251 -20.96 33.97 -6.86
C THR A 251 -21.15 33.71 -5.36
N ALA A 252 -21.99 34.49 -4.67
CA ALA A 252 -22.31 34.29 -3.26
C ALA A 252 -23.23 33.07 -3.01
N ASP A 253 -23.98 32.64 -4.03
CA ASP A 253 -24.96 31.55 -3.93
C ASP A 253 -24.30 30.16 -4.00
N LEU A 254 -23.05 30.08 -4.45
CA LEU A 254 -22.32 28.82 -4.64
C LEU A 254 -22.29 27.92 -3.40
N ASN A 255 -22.06 28.51 -2.21
CA ASN A 255 -22.11 27.74 -0.95
C ASN A 255 -23.52 27.19 -0.67
N GLY A 256 -24.56 27.92 -1.08
CA GLY A 256 -25.95 27.52 -0.94
C GLY A 256 -26.33 26.38 -1.88
N TYR A 257 -25.79 26.35 -3.10
CA TYR A 257 -25.95 25.21 -4.02
C TYR A 257 -25.23 23.98 -3.49
N ARG A 258 -23.94 24.10 -3.16
CA ARG A 258 -23.15 23.03 -2.56
C ARG A 258 -23.79 22.42 -1.31
N SER A 259 -24.43 23.23 -0.47
CA SER A 259 -25.09 22.71 0.73
C SER A 259 -26.38 21.93 0.44
N ARG A 260 -27.04 22.17 -0.69
CA ARG A 260 -28.38 21.66 -1.00
C ARG A 260 -28.38 20.52 -2.01
N TYR A 261 -27.43 20.52 -2.94
CA TYR A 261 -27.47 19.66 -4.12
C TYR A 261 -26.19 18.88 -4.36
N PHE A 262 -25.09 19.17 -3.66
CA PHE A 262 -23.88 18.36 -3.77
C PHE A 262 -24.05 17.06 -2.98
N ASP A 263 -24.41 15.99 -3.68
CA ASP A 263 -24.77 14.70 -3.09
C ASP A 263 -23.55 13.93 -2.59
N ARG A 264 -22.41 14.05 -3.30
CA ARG A 264 -21.16 13.33 -3.00
C ARG A 264 -20.18 14.11 -2.13
N ARG A 265 -20.71 15.02 -1.31
CA ARG A 265 -19.89 15.84 -0.43
C ARG A 265 -19.12 14.99 0.58
N GLY A 266 -17.80 15.17 0.61
CA GLY A 266 -16.91 14.45 1.53
C GLY A 266 -16.55 13.06 1.02
N MET A 267 -16.72 12.80 -0.28
CA MET A 267 -16.40 11.54 -0.93
C MET A 267 -15.31 11.70 -2.02
N GLY A 268 -14.40 12.68 -1.93
CA GLY A 268 -13.41 12.91 -3.01
C GLY A 268 -13.91 13.76 -4.19
N TYR A 269 -15.21 13.98 -4.32
CA TYR A 269 -15.77 14.67 -5.49
C TYR A 269 -15.56 16.19 -5.48
N HIS A 270 -15.26 16.74 -6.65
CA HIS A 270 -15.46 18.16 -6.96
C HIS A 270 -16.93 18.42 -7.33
N TYR A 271 -17.44 19.61 -7.02
CA TYR A 271 -18.80 20.00 -7.36
C TYR A 271 -18.83 21.09 -8.43
N LEU A 272 -19.52 20.86 -9.54
CA LEU A 272 -19.78 21.83 -10.60
C LEU A 272 -21.27 22.10 -10.71
N VAL A 273 -21.68 23.36 -10.63
CA VAL A 273 -23.05 23.76 -10.97
C VAL A 273 -23.08 24.69 -12.19
N ILE A 274 -23.83 24.32 -13.21
CA ILE A 274 -24.11 25.14 -14.39
C ILE A 274 -25.38 25.97 -14.13
N VAL A 275 -25.28 27.29 -14.27
CA VAL A 275 -26.39 28.24 -14.01
C VAL A 275 -26.63 29.16 -15.19
N GLU A 276 -27.81 29.81 -15.24
CA GLU A 276 -28.16 30.68 -16.39
C GLU A 276 -27.36 32.00 -16.41
N ASP A 277 -26.94 32.51 -15.25
CA ASP A 277 -26.20 33.78 -15.12
C ASP A 277 -25.33 33.78 -13.87
N VAL A 278 -24.07 34.22 -13.94
CA VAL A 278 -23.21 34.39 -12.74
C VAL A 278 -23.05 35.89 -12.45
N GLY A 279 -24.01 36.45 -11.72
CA GLY A 279 -23.97 37.84 -11.29
C GLY A 279 -22.79 38.15 -10.35
N GLY A 280 -22.05 39.23 -10.64
CA GLY A 280 -21.04 39.78 -9.73
C GLY A 280 -21.65 40.66 -8.63
N ASP A 281 -21.17 40.55 -7.38
CA ASP A 281 -21.59 41.38 -6.23
C ASP A 281 -21.17 42.86 -6.36
N THR A 282 -20.42 43.24 -7.41
CA THR A 282 -19.98 44.62 -7.60
C THR A 282 -20.19 45.12 -9.03
N ARG A 283 -20.37 46.45 -9.17
CA ARG A 283 -20.69 47.16 -10.43
C ARG A 283 -19.57 47.14 -11.49
N ARG A 284 -18.68 46.15 -11.48
CA ARG A 284 -17.64 45.93 -12.48
C ARG A 284 -17.51 44.42 -12.73
N THR A 285 -17.42 44.08 -14.01
CA THR A 285 -17.13 42.79 -14.66
C THR A 285 -18.27 41.75 -14.67
N ASN A 286 -18.70 41.36 -15.87
CA ASN A 286 -19.47 40.14 -16.11
C ASN A 286 -18.58 38.98 -15.66
N VAL A 287 -18.98 38.31 -14.57
CA VAL A 287 -18.34 37.08 -14.11
C VAL A 287 -19.06 35.96 -14.83
N ILE A 288 -18.33 35.05 -15.47
CA ILE A 288 -18.93 33.92 -16.23
C ILE A 288 -18.63 32.57 -15.56
N GLY A 289 -17.83 32.59 -14.51
CA GLY A 289 -17.43 31.43 -13.74
C GLY A 289 -16.87 31.85 -12.38
N ARG A 290 -16.92 30.92 -11.42
CA ARG A 290 -16.25 31.06 -10.13
C ARG A 290 -15.93 29.71 -9.53
N ALA A 291 -14.67 29.54 -9.16
CA ALA A 291 -14.21 28.39 -8.40
C ALA A 291 -13.65 28.77 -7.02
N ARG A 292 -13.56 27.71 -6.22
CA ARG A 292 -12.76 27.52 -5.02
C ARG A 292 -12.28 26.06 -5.05
N PRO A 293 -11.26 25.69 -4.26
CA PRO A 293 -10.88 24.29 -4.13
C PRO A 293 -12.10 23.38 -3.90
N GLY A 294 -12.30 22.41 -4.80
CA GLY A 294 -13.40 21.44 -4.75
C GLY A 294 -14.80 21.95 -5.15
N THR A 295 -14.97 23.20 -5.60
CA THR A 295 -16.31 23.74 -5.87
C THR A 295 -16.31 24.83 -6.96
N MET A 296 -17.16 24.66 -7.97
CA MET A 296 -17.24 25.49 -9.17
C MET A 296 -18.68 25.90 -9.48
N MET A 297 -18.84 27.09 -10.05
CA MET A 297 -20.07 27.60 -10.64
C MET A 297 -19.75 28.20 -12.00
N VAL A 298 -20.50 27.82 -13.05
CA VAL A 298 -20.24 28.26 -14.42
C VAL A 298 -21.54 28.75 -15.08
N GLU A 299 -21.47 29.85 -15.80
CA GLU A 299 -22.58 30.35 -16.62
C GLU A 299 -22.74 29.49 -17.88
N SER A 300 -23.97 29.11 -18.19
CA SER A 300 -24.32 28.49 -19.47
C SER A 300 -24.24 29.54 -20.58
N LEU A 301 -23.17 29.49 -21.38
CA LEU A 301 -22.89 30.49 -22.39
C LEU A 301 -23.43 30.08 -23.77
N PRO A 302 -23.97 31.03 -24.55
CA PRO A 302 -24.31 30.76 -25.94
C PRO A 302 -23.03 30.65 -26.79
N GLY A 303 -22.99 29.62 -27.63
CA GLY A 303 -21.87 29.32 -28.52
C GLY A 303 -21.36 27.91 -28.30
N ARG A 304 -20.72 27.34 -29.31
CA ARG A 304 -20.10 26.02 -29.18
C ARG A 304 -18.84 26.17 -28.32
N ASP A 305 -18.58 25.18 -27.47
CA ASP A 305 -17.30 25.03 -26.77
C ASP A 305 -16.99 26.12 -25.70
N ARG A 306 -17.88 27.10 -25.49
CA ARG A 306 -17.66 28.23 -24.56
C ARG A 306 -17.95 27.90 -23.11
N THR A 307 -18.98 27.09 -22.83
CA THR A 307 -19.31 26.71 -21.45
C THR A 307 -18.25 25.76 -20.94
N GLY A 308 -17.83 24.79 -21.75
CA GLY A 308 -16.78 23.84 -21.37
C GLY A 308 -15.40 24.47 -21.21
N SER A 309 -15.04 25.48 -22.02
CA SER A 309 -13.77 26.21 -21.84
C SER A 309 -13.73 26.94 -20.49
N VAL A 310 -14.84 27.56 -20.08
CA VAL A 310 -14.97 28.17 -18.75
C VAL A 310 -14.98 27.10 -17.65
N ALA A 311 -15.69 25.99 -17.84
CA ALA A 311 -15.69 24.89 -16.89
C ALA A 311 -14.29 24.30 -16.68
N MET A 312 -13.49 24.17 -17.73
CA MET A 312 -12.10 23.72 -17.63
C MET A 312 -11.21 24.72 -16.89
N HIS A 313 -11.40 26.03 -17.13
CA HIS A 313 -10.71 27.08 -16.36
C HIS A 313 -11.05 27.01 -14.86
N GLU A 314 -12.34 26.93 -14.52
CA GLU A 314 -12.78 26.82 -13.13
C GLU A 314 -12.36 25.48 -12.49
N LEU A 315 -12.25 24.41 -13.29
CA LEU A 315 -11.70 23.13 -12.83
C LEU A 315 -10.23 23.25 -12.46
N GLY A 316 -9.41 23.97 -13.23
CA GLY A 316 -8.02 24.25 -12.85
C GLY A 316 -7.91 24.89 -11.46
N HIS A 317 -8.75 25.88 -11.17
CA HIS A 317 -8.84 26.47 -9.83
C HIS A 317 -9.38 25.52 -8.75
N SER A 318 -10.33 24.66 -9.12
CA SER A 318 -10.90 23.64 -8.24
C SER A 318 -9.84 22.62 -7.82
N LEU A 319 -8.89 22.34 -8.70
CA LEU A 319 -7.75 21.43 -8.54
C LEU A 319 -6.51 22.07 -7.91
N GLY A 320 -6.53 23.38 -7.64
CA GLY A 320 -5.46 24.05 -6.87
C GLY A 320 -4.69 25.13 -7.62
N LEU A 321 -4.84 25.25 -8.95
CA LEU A 321 -4.19 26.31 -9.71
C LEU A 321 -4.67 27.69 -9.25
N SER A 322 -3.73 28.54 -8.82
CA SER A 322 -4.05 29.82 -8.18
C SER A 322 -3.02 30.88 -8.57
N SER A 323 -3.50 32.09 -8.88
CA SER A 323 -2.63 33.23 -9.18
C SER A 323 -1.79 33.72 -7.99
N ALA A 324 -2.05 33.21 -6.79
CA ALA A 324 -1.19 33.43 -5.62
C ALA A 324 0.09 32.58 -5.69
N ASP A 325 0.02 31.42 -6.33
CA ASP A 325 1.03 30.37 -6.26
C ASP A 325 1.76 30.24 -7.61
N PHE A 326 1.07 30.52 -8.72
CA PHE A 326 1.62 30.46 -10.08
C PHE A 326 1.37 31.77 -10.84
N GLU A 327 2.45 32.40 -11.30
CA GLU A 327 2.37 33.56 -12.19
C GLU A 327 1.77 33.13 -13.53
N GLY A 328 0.92 33.96 -14.15
CA GLY A 328 0.30 33.66 -15.46
C GLY A 328 -1.19 33.32 -15.36
N ILE A 329 -1.62 32.69 -14.27
CA ILE A 329 -3.03 32.43 -13.97
C ILE A 329 -3.80 33.75 -13.81
N ASP A 330 -5.02 33.81 -14.34
CA ASP A 330 -5.96 34.93 -14.21
C ASP A 330 -5.40 36.29 -14.67
N THR A 331 -4.49 36.28 -15.64
CA THR A 331 -3.92 37.52 -16.16
C THR A 331 -3.93 37.62 -17.67
N ASP A 332 -4.05 38.84 -18.16
CA ASP A 332 -3.90 39.22 -19.57
C ASP A 332 -2.46 39.72 -19.88
N ARG A 333 -1.54 39.60 -18.92
CA ARG A 333 -0.15 40.06 -19.04
C ARG A 333 0.65 39.28 -20.08
N TYR A 334 0.35 38.00 -20.26
CA TYR A 334 1.08 37.08 -21.14
C TYR A 334 0.25 36.75 -22.37
N SER A 335 0.87 36.79 -23.55
CA SER A 335 0.17 36.42 -24.78
C SER A 335 -0.16 34.92 -24.77
N PHE A 336 -1.27 34.53 -25.39
CA PHE A 336 -1.65 33.12 -25.49
C PHE A 336 -0.55 32.26 -26.14
N GLY A 337 0.20 32.79 -27.11
CA GLY A 337 1.31 32.05 -27.72
C GLY A 337 2.53 31.86 -26.82
N SER A 338 2.60 32.55 -25.68
CA SER A 338 3.66 32.39 -24.67
C SER A 338 3.21 31.52 -23.49
N TYR A 339 1.90 31.45 -23.24
CA TYR A 339 1.30 30.67 -22.18
C TYR A 339 -0.05 30.12 -22.69
N PRO A 340 -0.01 28.99 -23.41
CA PRO A 340 -1.17 28.41 -24.08
C PRO A 340 -2.03 27.61 -23.09
N SER A 341 -2.71 28.32 -22.20
CA SER A 341 -3.55 27.74 -21.15
C SER A 341 -4.92 28.39 -21.10
N VAL A 342 -5.96 27.62 -20.74
CA VAL A 342 -7.28 28.17 -20.36
C VAL A 342 -7.18 29.10 -19.15
N MET A 343 -6.14 28.99 -18.32
CA MET A 343 -5.91 29.87 -17.17
C MET A 343 -5.42 31.28 -17.58
N ASN A 344 -5.07 31.48 -18.86
CA ASN A 344 -4.67 32.77 -19.43
C ASN A 344 -5.89 33.55 -19.97
N TYR A 345 -6.11 34.79 -19.50
CA TYR A 345 -7.26 35.60 -19.99
C TYR A 345 -7.15 36.05 -21.46
N ASN A 346 -6.00 35.86 -22.10
CA ASN A 346 -5.86 36.03 -23.55
C ASN A 346 -6.19 34.76 -24.36
N ALA A 347 -6.56 33.65 -23.72
CA ALA A 347 -6.94 32.43 -24.40
C ALA A 347 -8.18 32.64 -25.29
N PRO A 348 -8.27 31.98 -26.47
CA PRO A 348 -9.50 31.94 -27.23
C PRO A 348 -10.62 31.31 -26.38
N GLY A 349 -11.82 31.88 -26.36
CA GLY A 349 -12.93 31.38 -25.53
C GLY A 349 -13.52 30.03 -25.93
N GLU A 350 -12.92 29.34 -26.91
CA GLU A 350 -13.24 27.97 -27.34
C GLU A 350 -12.04 27.02 -27.13
N TYR A 351 -10.94 27.51 -26.53
CA TYR A 351 -9.74 26.73 -26.25
C TYR A 351 -9.93 25.86 -25.01
N TYR A 352 -9.33 24.67 -25.06
CA TYR A 352 -9.24 23.70 -23.97
C TYR A 352 -7.76 23.37 -23.83
N GLY A 353 -7.30 23.09 -22.61
CA GLY A 353 -5.93 22.71 -22.35
C GLY A 353 -5.25 23.60 -21.32
N PHE A 354 -4.40 22.97 -20.52
CA PHE A 354 -3.44 23.62 -19.65
C PHE A 354 -2.07 23.65 -20.33
N SER A 355 -1.21 24.58 -19.91
CA SER A 355 0.13 24.71 -20.47
C SER A 355 1.06 23.60 -19.96
N ALA A 356 1.86 23.01 -20.83
CA ALA A 356 2.87 21.98 -20.51
C ALA A 356 4.32 22.51 -20.59
N GLY A 357 4.51 23.83 -20.34
CA GLY A 357 5.85 24.41 -20.19
C GLY A 357 6.76 24.48 -21.44
N ASP A 358 6.24 24.28 -22.66
CA ASP A 358 7.08 24.17 -23.88
C ASP A 358 7.64 25.51 -24.45
N GLY A 359 7.45 26.61 -23.71
CA GLY A 359 7.82 27.98 -24.07
C GLY A 359 9.15 28.48 -23.48
N SER A 360 9.52 29.73 -23.80
CA SER A 360 10.69 30.41 -23.21
C SER A 360 10.44 31.01 -21.83
N ASP A 361 9.17 31.14 -21.45
CA ASP A 361 8.68 31.57 -20.15
C ASP A 361 7.95 30.36 -19.55
N ASP A 362 8.51 29.80 -18.48
CA ASP A 362 8.31 28.44 -17.95
C ASP A 362 6.99 28.28 -17.15
N PHE A 363 5.84 28.50 -17.79
CA PHE A 363 4.53 28.29 -17.16
C PHE A 363 4.01 26.89 -17.51
N ASP A 364 4.20 25.96 -16.59
CA ASP A 364 3.69 24.59 -16.67
C ASP A 364 2.59 24.39 -15.63
N ASP A 365 1.35 24.40 -16.10
CA ASP A 365 0.17 24.18 -15.27
C ASP A 365 0.03 22.70 -14.90
N TRP A 366 0.47 21.79 -15.78
CA TRP A 366 0.38 20.36 -15.51
C TRP A 366 1.39 19.96 -14.44
N SER A 367 2.64 20.40 -14.53
CA SER A 367 3.61 20.17 -13.44
C SER A 367 3.16 20.80 -12.12
N ALA A 368 2.47 21.95 -12.16
CA ALA A 368 1.88 22.54 -10.97
C ALA A 368 0.80 21.66 -10.33
N LEU A 369 -0.01 20.98 -11.15
CA LEU A 369 -1.00 20.01 -10.69
C LEU A 369 -0.35 18.71 -10.19
N ASP A 370 0.70 18.22 -10.87
CA ASP A 370 1.49 17.06 -10.45
C ASP A 370 2.06 17.23 -9.03
N GLU A 371 2.53 18.43 -8.70
CA GLU A 371 3.11 18.70 -7.39
C GLU A 371 2.07 18.90 -6.28
N GLN A 372 0.89 19.44 -6.60
CA GLN A 372 -0.08 19.96 -5.62
C GLN A 372 -1.53 19.82 -6.08
N LEU A 373 -1.90 18.64 -6.57
CA LEU A 373 -3.28 18.33 -6.92
C LEU A 373 -4.16 18.46 -5.67
N PHE A 374 -5.22 19.26 -5.74
CA PHE A 374 -6.19 19.36 -4.67
C PHE A 374 -7.34 18.39 -4.91
N THR A 375 -7.44 17.38 -4.06
CA THR A 375 -8.59 16.47 -3.99
C THR A 375 -9.45 16.76 -2.75
N PRO A 376 -10.77 16.94 -2.90
CA PRO A 376 -11.69 17.11 -1.79
C PRO A 376 -11.62 15.96 -0.80
N SER A 377 -11.86 16.24 0.48
CA SER A 377 -11.79 15.20 1.52
C SER A 377 -12.69 14.00 1.24
N THR A 378 -12.16 12.81 1.54
CA THR A 378 -12.81 11.50 1.53
C THR A 378 -13.40 11.11 2.89
N SER A 379 -13.63 12.06 3.81
CA SER A 379 -14.06 11.79 5.20
C SER A 379 -15.40 11.06 5.38
N SER A 380 -16.15 10.85 4.30
CA SER A 380 -17.42 10.11 4.28
C SER A 380 -17.32 8.78 3.51
N VAL A 381 -16.14 8.46 2.99
CA VAL A 381 -15.78 7.15 2.45
C VAL A 381 -15.39 6.26 3.62
N SER A 382 -15.87 5.02 3.57
CA SER A 382 -15.49 3.95 4.47
C SER A 382 -15.16 2.78 3.58
N VAL A 383 -13.98 2.19 3.78
CA VAL A 383 -13.49 1.02 3.05
C VAL A 383 -13.68 -0.26 3.89
N ALA A 384 -13.81 -0.13 5.22
CA ALA A 384 -14.10 -1.26 6.11
C ALA A 384 -15.41 -2.00 5.78
N ASP A 385 -15.33 -3.33 5.71
CA ASP A 385 -16.42 -4.29 5.53
C ASP A 385 -17.38 -4.46 6.74
#